data_AF-A0A3T0JYK5-F1
#
_entry.id   AF-A0A3T0JYK5-F1
#
_cell.length_a   1.000
_cell.length_b   1.000
_cell.length_c   1.000
_cell.angle_alpha   90.00
_cell.angle_beta   90.00
_cell.angle_gamma   90.00
#
_symmetry.space_group_name_H-M   'P 1'
#
loop_
_entity.id
_entity.type
_entity.pdbx_description
1 polymer ?
#
loop_
_entity_poly.entity_id
_entity_poly.type
_entity_poly.pdbx_seq_one_letter_code
_entity_poly.pdbx_strand_id
1 'polypeptide(L)'
;MKYPARFLIVCGRFVEFCELLGAVMARLLLVVLFAMCTSCMQLHVPAPRIEFTSIEYKGGYYNFRFRSDRDLVNLYKAHGVNEQVGTWLKCSLDGDVDFSILHKIRLYGDGVVHDVHIVEGDRRYEFDVWFRFEEDVDQGSSSRTIRKEVLLSLLGKQDYIPCQATITATFYNAYYSKVMYVPTSRIVAEVEKVITAPEYVILPPELRPLSWLQFEQICITERRYHAGDTIVHGGVCSGLPYSGLLSSFAPLNGKFRVVDAQTRKPQPNVRYIIKRPDGREEEGLSDAQGDTHVFGSNYPEDFKLFLFDQGLEAMTM
;
A
#
# COMPACT_ATOMS: atom_id res chain seq x y z
N MET A 1 -1.73 5.35 -19.43
CA MET A 1 -1.09 6.68 -19.48
C MET A 1 0.28 6.58 -18.82
N LYS A 2 1.35 6.55 -19.63
CA LYS A 2 2.74 6.48 -19.16
C LYS A 2 3.29 7.90 -19.09
N TYR A 3 3.59 8.38 -17.89
CA TYR A 3 4.55 9.46 -17.71
C TYR A 3 5.93 8.82 -17.49
N PRO A 4 6.93 9.05 -18.37
CA PRO A 4 8.31 8.92 -17.97
C PRO A 4 8.79 10.29 -17.48
N ALA A 5 8.89 10.46 -16.17
CA ALA A 5 9.65 11.55 -15.60
C ALA A 5 11.14 11.26 -15.79
N ARG A 6 11.73 11.79 -16.88
CA ARG A 6 13.16 12.07 -16.91
C ARG A 6 13.39 13.35 -16.11
N PHE A 7 13.60 13.22 -14.80
CA PHE A 7 14.36 14.24 -14.06
C PHE A 7 15.82 13.81 -14.10
N LEU A 8 16.47 14.16 -15.20
CA LEU A 8 17.91 14.17 -15.28
C LEU A 8 18.37 15.37 -14.44
N ILE A 9 19.06 15.10 -13.33
CA ILE A 9 19.93 16.10 -12.70
C ILE A 9 21.02 16.39 -13.73
N VAL A 10 20.87 17.48 -14.49
CA VAL A 10 21.96 18.07 -15.26
C VAL A 10 22.50 19.22 -14.42
N CYS A 11 23.34 18.88 -13.44
CA CYS A 11 24.37 19.80 -12.98
C CYS A 11 25.68 19.29 -13.59
N GLY A 12 25.92 19.62 -14.87
CA GLY A 12 27.10 19.15 -15.57
C GLY A 12 27.11 19.54 -17.04
N ARG A 13 28.13 20.33 -17.41
CA ARG A 13 28.49 20.83 -18.75
C ARG A 13 27.65 22.01 -19.29
N PHE A 14 28.11 23.20 -18.94
CA PHE A 14 28.10 24.35 -19.85
C PHE A 14 29.39 25.15 -19.63
N VAL A 15 30.49 24.69 -20.25
CA VAL A 15 31.70 25.49 -20.42
C VAL A 15 32.04 25.41 -21.90
N GLU A 16 31.55 26.40 -22.64
CA GLU A 16 32.13 26.92 -23.88
C GLU A 16 31.13 27.92 -24.46
N PHE A 17 31.26 29.19 -24.06
CA PHE A 17 30.94 30.37 -24.88
C PHE A 17 31.16 31.63 -24.04
N CYS A 18 32.38 32.19 -24.09
CA CYS A 18 32.64 33.60 -23.82
C CYS A 18 34.10 33.93 -24.14
N GLU A 19 34.44 33.99 -25.42
CA GLU A 19 35.54 34.84 -25.86
C GLU A 19 34.98 36.24 -26.13
N LEU A 20 35.71 37.25 -25.64
CA LEU A 20 35.47 38.70 -25.78
C LEU A 20 34.23 39.29 -25.08
N LEU A 21 34.30 39.41 -23.74
CA LEU A 21 33.89 40.62 -23.00
C LEU A 21 34.28 40.50 -21.52
N GLY A 22 35.33 41.23 -21.12
CA GLY A 22 35.67 41.58 -19.73
C GLY A 22 35.82 40.42 -18.73
N ALA A 23 37.04 39.92 -18.54
CA ALA A 23 37.40 38.88 -17.57
C ALA A 23 36.96 39.15 -16.11
N VAL A 24 36.59 40.38 -15.77
CA VAL A 24 36.07 40.78 -14.46
C VAL A 24 34.56 40.50 -14.33
N MET A 25 33.77 40.76 -15.37
CA MET A 25 32.32 40.52 -15.39
C MET A 25 31.97 39.03 -15.44
N ALA A 26 32.74 38.23 -16.21
CA ALA A 26 32.53 36.78 -16.29
C ALA A 26 32.86 36.06 -14.96
N ARG A 27 33.89 36.52 -14.23
CA ARG A 27 34.21 36.01 -12.89
C ARG A 27 33.14 36.40 -11.86
N LEU A 28 32.59 37.61 -11.95
CA LEU A 28 31.49 38.05 -11.08
C LEU A 28 30.20 37.28 -11.34
N LEU A 29 29.86 37.02 -12.62
CA LEU A 29 28.72 36.19 -13.02
C LEU A 29 28.86 34.74 -12.54
N LEU A 30 30.05 34.15 -12.61
CA LEU A 30 30.33 32.83 -12.05
C LEU A 30 30.18 32.79 -10.52
N VAL A 31 30.64 33.82 -9.81
CA VAL A 31 30.46 33.92 -8.34
C VAL A 31 28.99 34.09 -7.97
N VAL A 32 28.22 34.87 -8.73
CA VAL A 32 26.76 35.03 -8.52
C VAL A 32 26.01 33.73 -8.83
N LEU A 33 26.39 33.00 -9.88
CA LEU A 33 25.83 31.68 -10.20
C LEU A 33 26.16 30.64 -9.12
N PHE A 34 27.39 30.62 -8.60
CA PHE A 34 27.76 29.76 -7.47
C PHE A 34 27.04 30.16 -6.17
N ALA A 35 26.83 31.44 -5.92
CA ALA A 35 26.08 31.93 -4.76
C ALA A 35 24.60 31.52 -4.81
N MET A 36 23.98 31.58 -5.99
CA MET A 36 22.58 31.18 -6.22
C MET A 36 22.33 29.67 -6.04
N CYS A 37 23.36 28.82 -6.12
CA CYS A 37 23.22 27.37 -5.93
C CYS A 37 23.27 26.90 -4.46
N THR A 38 23.48 27.81 -3.49
CA THR A 38 23.75 27.41 -2.08
C THR A 38 22.58 27.61 -1.11
N SER A 39 21.45 28.18 -1.53
CA SER A 39 20.33 28.42 -0.64
C SER A 39 19.22 27.37 -0.80
N CYS A 40 19.42 26.17 -0.26
CA CYS A 40 18.27 25.36 0.13
C CYS A 40 17.51 26.14 1.22
N MET A 41 16.25 26.49 0.97
CA MET A 41 15.46 27.22 1.96
C MET A 41 15.12 26.27 3.11
N GLN A 42 15.13 26.79 4.35
CA GLN A 42 14.79 26.00 5.53
C GLN A 42 13.74 26.74 6.35
N LEU A 43 12.70 26.00 6.74
CA LEU A 43 11.69 26.50 7.65
C LEU A 43 12.27 26.51 9.07
N HIS A 44 12.47 27.71 9.63
CA HIS A 44 13.05 27.90 10.96
C HIS A 44 11.96 27.79 12.05
N VAL A 45 11.42 26.59 12.21
CA VAL A 45 10.41 26.27 13.22
C VAL A 45 10.90 25.10 14.07
N PRO A 46 10.76 25.12 15.40
CA PRO A 46 11.15 23.99 16.24
C PRO A 46 10.31 22.75 15.95
N ALA A 47 10.98 21.60 15.84
CA ALA A 47 10.35 20.31 15.56
C ALA A 47 9.18 20.01 16.51
N PRO A 48 7.97 19.72 15.96
CA PRO A 48 6.77 19.48 16.74
C PRO A 48 6.88 18.18 17.54
N ARG A 49 6.18 18.14 18.67
CA ARG A 49 5.97 16.89 19.41
C ARG A 49 4.72 16.22 18.86
N ILE A 50 4.86 14.95 18.48
CA ILE A 50 3.74 14.10 18.08
C ILE A 50 3.52 12.99 19.10
N GLU A 51 2.26 12.60 19.28
CA GLU A 51 1.83 11.62 20.29
C GLU A 51 0.83 10.64 19.67
N PHE A 52 1.09 9.34 19.80
CA PHE A 52 0.19 8.30 19.32
C PHE A 52 -1.14 8.31 20.09
N THR A 53 -2.25 8.20 19.36
CA THR A 53 -3.60 8.12 19.95
C THR A 53 -4.19 6.71 19.78
N SER A 54 -4.33 6.27 18.53
CA SER A 54 -4.96 4.99 18.21
C SER A 54 -4.56 4.48 16.84
N ILE A 55 -4.78 3.18 16.63
CA ILE A 55 -4.75 2.56 15.32
C ILE A 55 -5.96 1.65 15.24
N GLU A 56 -6.66 1.63 14.11
CA GLU A 56 -7.84 0.80 13.89
C GLU A 56 -7.77 0.17 12.50
N TYR A 57 -8.00 -1.14 12.42
CA TYR A 57 -8.11 -1.81 11.13
C TYR A 57 -9.54 -1.71 10.58
N LYS A 58 -9.71 -1.10 9.39
CA LYS A 58 -11.03 -0.96 8.73
C LYS A 58 -10.90 -1.04 7.21
N GLY A 59 -11.64 -1.96 6.60
CA GLY A 59 -11.81 -1.99 5.14
C GLY A 59 -10.51 -2.19 4.34
N GLY A 60 -9.53 -2.92 4.88
CA GLY A 60 -8.27 -3.24 4.19
C GLY A 60 -7.11 -2.29 4.49
N TYR A 61 -7.31 -1.25 5.30
CA TYR A 61 -6.26 -0.30 5.69
C TYR A 61 -6.28 -0.08 7.21
N TYR A 62 -5.17 0.42 7.75
CA TYR A 62 -5.10 0.88 9.13
C TYR A 62 -5.37 2.38 9.15
N ASN A 63 -6.37 2.81 9.90
CA ASN A 63 -6.52 4.21 10.26
C ASN A 63 -5.65 4.49 11.49
N PHE A 64 -4.53 5.18 11.29
CA PHE A 64 -3.60 5.54 12.34
C PHE A 64 -3.84 6.99 12.76
N ARG A 65 -3.98 7.22 14.07
CA ARG A 65 -4.23 8.55 14.63
C ARG A 65 -3.12 8.99 15.58
N PHE A 66 -2.72 10.25 15.43
CA PHE A 66 -1.79 10.89 16.34
C PHE A 66 -2.15 12.36 16.56
N ARG A 67 -1.65 12.93 17.65
CA ARG A 67 -1.78 14.34 17.99
C ARG A 67 -0.47 15.08 17.79
N SER A 68 -0.56 16.35 17.50
CA SER A 68 0.57 17.28 17.41
C SER A 68 0.27 18.58 18.13
N ASP A 69 1.31 19.22 18.65
CA ASP A 69 1.26 20.59 19.15
C ASP A 69 1.23 21.65 18.02
N ARG A 70 1.32 21.21 16.76
CA ARG A 70 1.27 22.08 15.56
C ARG A 70 0.43 21.47 14.44
N ASP A 71 -0.18 22.33 13.63
CA ASP A 71 -0.83 21.93 12.39
C ASP A 71 0.22 21.52 11.36
N LEU A 72 0.41 20.21 11.17
CA LEU A 72 1.42 19.67 10.25
C LEU A 72 1.00 19.79 8.78
N VAL A 73 -0.31 19.72 8.51
CA VAL A 73 -0.87 19.78 7.16
C VAL A 73 -0.84 21.20 6.60
N ASN A 74 -0.98 22.21 7.46
CA ASN A 74 -0.89 23.62 7.06
C ASN A 74 0.36 24.34 7.58
N LEU A 75 1.39 23.61 8.00
CA LEU A 75 2.56 24.18 8.67
C LEU A 75 3.22 25.28 7.83
N TYR A 76 3.59 24.98 6.59
CA TYR A 76 4.26 25.96 5.72
C TYR A 76 3.35 27.14 5.38
N LYS A 77 2.05 26.87 5.17
CA LYS A 77 1.04 27.89 4.85
C LYS A 77 0.88 28.88 6.00
N ALA A 78 0.89 28.42 7.24
CA ALA A 78 0.86 29.27 8.44
C ALA A 78 2.08 30.19 8.55
N HIS A 79 3.18 29.86 7.86
CA HIS A 79 4.41 30.65 7.77
C HIS A 79 4.59 31.37 6.42
N GLY A 80 3.51 31.52 5.64
CA GLY A 80 3.51 32.29 4.39
C GLY A 80 4.06 31.55 3.17
N VAL A 81 4.23 30.22 3.25
CA VAL A 81 4.73 29.37 2.16
C VAL A 81 3.59 28.48 1.66
N ASN A 82 3.17 28.65 0.40
CA ASN A 82 2.02 27.93 -0.17
C ASN A 82 2.42 26.62 -0.87
N GLU A 83 3.71 26.31 -0.92
CA GLU A 83 4.29 25.27 -1.75
C GLU A 83 4.51 23.94 -0.99
N GLN A 84 3.76 23.69 0.09
CA GLN A 84 3.78 22.41 0.79
C GLN A 84 3.29 21.29 -0.14
N VAL A 85 4.11 20.27 -0.32
CA VAL A 85 3.80 19.12 -1.19
C VAL A 85 2.95 18.11 -0.43
N GLY A 86 3.27 17.86 0.84
CA GLY A 86 2.50 16.94 1.65
C GLY A 86 3.10 16.67 3.02
N THR A 87 2.44 15.79 3.76
CA THR A 87 2.85 15.32 5.07
C THR A 87 2.69 13.81 5.10
N TRP A 88 3.73 13.11 5.53
CA TRP A 88 3.77 11.66 5.63
C TRP A 88 4.16 11.27 7.03
N LEU A 89 3.57 10.20 7.52
CA LEU A 89 4.02 9.53 8.73
C LEU A 89 4.77 8.27 8.33
N LYS A 90 5.98 8.08 8.85
CA LYS A 90 6.76 6.86 8.65
C LYS A 90 7.16 6.26 9.99
N CYS A 91 7.05 4.95 10.11
CA CYS A 91 7.47 4.17 11.26
C CYS A 91 8.46 3.09 10.83
N SER A 92 9.52 2.86 11.59
CA SER A 92 10.42 1.73 11.35
C SER A 92 9.92 0.48 12.09
N LEU A 93 9.96 -0.67 11.43
CA LEU A 93 9.64 -1.98 12.03
C LEU A 93 10.87 -2.73 12.53
N ASP A 94 12.07 -2.19 12.33
CA ASP A 94 13.36 -2.76 12.75
C ASP A 94 14.13 -1.89 13.77
N GLY A 95 13.50 -0.81 14.26
CA GLY A 95 14.05 0.08 15.28
C GLY A 95 14.96 1.18 14.74
N ASP A 96 15.06 1.32 13.41
CA ASP A 96 15.77 2.41 12.75
C ASP A 96 15.14 3.77 13.08
N VAL A 97 15.99 4.74 13.43
CA VAL A 97 15.59 6.09 13.83
C VAL A 97 16.07 7.17 12.86
N ASP A 98 16.79 6.79 11.81
CA ASP A 98 17.10 7.71 10.72
C ASP A 98 15.92 7.75 9.75
N PHE A 99 15.19 8.86 9.74
CA PHE A 99 14.05 9.09 8.85
C PHE A 99 14.36 10.16 7.79
N SER A 100 15.64 10.48 7.59
CA SER A 100 16.05 11.42 6.55
C SER A 100 15.59 10.92 5.18
N ILE A 101 15.26 11.84 4.26
CA ILE A 101 14.69 11.48 2.94
C ILE A 101 15.62 10.60 2.11
N LEU A 102 16.93 10.74 2.31
CA LEU A 102 17.94 9.97 1.59
C LEU A 102 18.16 8.59 2.19
N HIS A 103 17.76 8.39 3.46
CA HIS A 103 17.89 7.10 4.13
C HIS A 103 16.76 6.14 3.75
N LYS A 104 17.12 4.87 3.58
CA LYS A 104 16.21 3.81 3.13
C LYS A 104 15.97 2.82 4.26
N ILE A 105 14.83 2.97 4.91
CA ILE A 105 14.32 1.98 5.87
C ILE A 105 13.67 0.85 5.08
N ARG A 106 14.14 -0.39 5.28
CA ARG A 106 13.67 -1.56 4.51
C ARG A 106 12.30 -2.05 4.97
N LEU A 107 12.07 -2.13 6.29
CA LEU A 107 10.82 -2.60 6.87
C LEU A 107 10.15 -1.43 7.59
N TYR A 108 9.03 -0.95 7.04
CA TYR A 108 8.42 0.28 7.55
C TYR A 108 6.89 0.20 7.51
N GLY A 109 6.27 1.07 8.30
CA GLY A 109 4.90 1.48 8.07
C GLY A 109 4.88 2.91 7.55
N ASP A 110 4.06 3.22 6.57
CA ASP A 110 3.90 4.57 6.06
C ASP A 110 2.46 4.91 5.72
N GLY A 111 2.19 6.22 5.65
CA GLY A 111 0.91 6.74 5.22
C GLY A 111 0.94 8.24 5.02
N VAL A 112 0.02 8.73 4.19
CA VAL A 112 -0.21 10.16 3.97
C VAL A 112 -1.09 10.68 5.11
N VAL A 113 -0.74 11.84 5.64
CA VAL A 113 -1.51 12.55 6.67
C VAL A 113 -2.54 13.43 5.97
N HIS A 114 -3.82 13.16 6.17
CA HIS A 114 -4.91 13.78 5.39
C HIS A 114 -5.72 14.81 6.17
N ASP A 115 -6.33 14.38 7.26
CA ASP A 115 -7.33 15.18 7.98
C ASP A 115 -6.75 15.80 9.25
N VAL A 116 -7.21 17.01 9.58
CA VAL A 116 -6.88 17.67 10.84
C VAL A 116 -8.16 17.99 11.61
N HIS A 117 -8.26 17.41 12.79
CA HIS A 117 -9.33 17.67 13.74
C HIS A 117 -8.77 18.52 14.88
N ILE A 118 -9.37 19.68 15.12
CA ILE A 118 -9.02 20.50 16.29
C ILE A 118 -9.75 19.89 17.48
N VAL A 119 -8.99 19.42 18.48
CA VAL A 119 -9.60 18.92 19.72
C VAL A 119 -10.10 20.11 20.52
N GLU A 120 -11.41 20.22 20.65
CA GLU A 120 -12.09 21.32 21.33
C GLU A 120 -11.62 21.42 22.79
N GLY A 121 -11.05 22.56 23.18
CA GLY A 121 -10.51 22.80 24.52
C GLY A 121 -9.00 22.50 24.73
N ASP A 122 -8.32 21.82 23.80
CA ASP A 122 -6.93 21.34 24.00
C ASP A 122 -5.87 22.04 23.11
N ARG A 123 -6.28 22.87 22.13
CA ARG A 123 -5.35 23.51 21.14
C ARG A 123 -4.39 22.54 20.41
N ARG A 124 -4.58 21.22 20.56
CA ARG A 124 -3.82 20.18 19.87
C ARG A 124 -4.57 19.75 18.61
N TYR A 125 -3.78 19.42 17.60
CA TYR A 125 -4.25 18.97 16.30
C TYR A 125 -4.20 17.45 16.28
N GLU A 126 -5.31 16.80 15.99
CA GLU A 126 -5.39 15.35 15.79
C GLU A 126 -5.44 15.04 14.31
N PHE A 127 -4.69 14.05 13.87
CA PHE A 127 -4.56 13.68 12.46
C PHE A 127 -4.93 12.23 12.23
N ASP A 128 -5.59 11.98 11.09
CA ASP A 128 -5.83 10.65 10.55
C ASP A 128 -4.83 10.34 9.42
N VAL A 129 -4.32 9.11 9.43
CA VAL A 129 -3.33 8.61 8.48
C VAL A 129 -3.82 7.29 7.92
N TRP A 130 -3.87 7.20 6.59
CA TRP A 130 -4.10 5.94 5.90
C TRP A 130 -2.80 5.15 5.84
N PHE A 131 -2.69 4.18 6.74
CA PHE A 131 -1.43 3.55 7.10
C PHE A 131 -1.33 2.13 6.55
N ARG A 132 -0.14 1.78 6.04
CA ARG A 132 0.20 0.44 5.52
C ARG A 132 1.54 -0.01 6.07
N PHE A 133 1.74 -1.32 6.12
CA PHE A 133 3.02 -1.93 6.49
C PHE A 133 3.64 -2.56 5.26
N GLU A 134 4.84 -2.11 4.91
CA GLU A 134 5.49 -2.40 3.65
C GLU A 134 6.96 -2.76 3.83
N GLU A 135 7.45 -3.59 2.93
CA GLU A 135 8.87 -3.88 2.76
C GLU A 135 9.35 -3.26 1.45
N ASP A 136 10.43 -2.49 1.52
CA ASP A 136 11.18 -2.04 0.36
C ASP A 136 11.90 -3.24 -0.27
N VAL A 137 11.56 -3.55 -1.52
CA VAL A 137 12.14 -4.68 -2.26
C VAL A 137 13.14 -4.24 -3.32
N ASP A 138 13.24 -2.94 -3.61
CA ASP A 138 14.08 -2.41 -4.70
C ASP A 138 14.62 -1.01 -4.41
N GLN A 139 15.18 -0.82 -3.20
CA GLN A 139 15.86 0.40 -2.76
C GLN A 139 15.03 1.70 -2.94
N GLY A 140 13.71 1.58 -2.83
CA GLY A 140 12.74 2.66 -2.94
C GLY A 140 12.04 2.75 -4.28
N SER A 141 12.30 1.83 -5.22
CA SER A 141 11.63 1.76 -6.53
C SER A 141 10.33 0.97 -6.48
N SER A 142 10.23 0.00 -5.57
CA SER A 142 9.00 -0.74 -5.32
C SER A 142 8.91 -1.23 -3.88
N SER A 143 7.68 -1.33 -3.39
CA SER A 143 7.36 -1.85 -2.07
C SER A 143 6.33 -2.97 -2.18
N ARG A 144 6.30 -3.85 -1.19
CA ARG A 144 5.27 -4.89 -1.05
C ARG A 144 4.66 -4.87 0.34
N THR A 145 3.37 -5.20 0.44
CA THR A 145 2.71 -5.34 1.74
C THR A 145 3.31 -6.50 2.54
N ILE A 146 3.58 -6.26 3.83
CA ILE A 146 4.09 -7.29 4.73
C ILE A 146 2.93 -8.22 5.14
N ARG A 147 3.17 -9.53 5.03
CA ARG A 147 2.22 -10.57 5.46
C ARG A 147 1.97 -10.51 6.98
N LYS A 148 0.74 -10.86 7.40
CA LYS A 148 0.31 -10.79 8.81
C LYS A 148 1.28 -11.50 9.75
N GLU A 149 1.66 -12.74 9.42
CA GLU A 149 2.49 -13.60 10.28
C GLU A 149 3.90 -13.01 10.44
N VAL A 150 4.44 -12.47 9.35
CA VAL A 150 5.74 -11.79 9.33
C VAL A 150 5.67 -10.49 10.14
N LEU A 151 4.61 -9.69 9.95
CA LEU A 151 4.40 -8.45 10.67
C LEU A 151 4.28 -8.69 12.18
N LEU A 152 3.49 -9.68 12.60
CA LEU A 152 3.38 -10.08 14.02
C LEU A 152 4.73 -10.51 14.60
N SER A 153 5.52 -11.27 13.84
CA SER A 153 6.88 -11.66 14.26
C SER A 153 7.83 -10.46 14.41
N LEU A 154 7.73 -9.45 13.53
CA LEU A 154 8.54 -8.23 13.62
C LEU A 154 8.13 -7.38 14.83
N LEU A 155 6.82 -7.17 15.01
CA LEU A 155 6.28 -6.42 16.13
C LEU A 155 6.58 -7.10 17.47
N GLY A 156 6.56 -8.42 17.54
CA GLY A 156 6.85 -9.18 18.76
C GLY A 156 8.32 -9.12 19.23
N LYS A 157 9.24 -8.56 18.44
CA LYS A 157 10.65 -8.40 18.82
C LYS A 157 10.93 -7.13 19.62
N GLN A 158 9.98 -6.20 19.69
CA GLN A 158 10.18 -4.88 20.28
C GLN A 158 8.91 -4.41 20.98
N ASP A 159 9.06 -3.67 22.08
CA ASP A 159 7.92 -3.13 22.81
C ASP A 159 7.34 -1.87 22.14
N TYR A 160 8.17 -1.17 21.38
CA TYR A 160 7.82 0.08 20.71
C TYR A 160 8.45 0.16 19.31
N ILE A 161 7.77 0.83 18.39
CA ILE A 161 8.34 1.25 17.10
C ILE A 161 8.54 2.77 17.04
N PRO A 162 9.68 3.25 16.54
CA PRO A 162 9.88 4.68 16.32
C PRO A 162 9.12 5.14 15.07
N CYS A 163 8.50 6.31 15.15
CA CYS A 163 7.81 6.96 14.05
C CYS A 163 8.13 8.45 13.98
N GLN A 164 8.22 9.00 12.78
CA GLN A 164 8.44 10.42 12.54
C GLN A 164 7.52 10.93 11.42
N ALA A 165 6.96 12.12 11.62
CA ALA A 165 6.25 12.83 10.57
C ALA A 165 7.24 13.69 9.77
N THR A 166 7.14 13.59 8.44
CA THR A 166 7.97 14.31 7.47
C THR A 166 7.08 15.19 6.61
N ILE A 167 7.43 16.47 6.50
CA ILE A 167 6.72 17.46 5.69
C ILE A 167 7.69 17.95 4.62
N THR A 168 7.25 17.91 3.36
CA THR A 168 8.06 18.41 2.25
C THR A 168 7.37 19.60 1.60
N ALA A 169 8.17 20.56 1.15
CA ALA A 169 7.72 21.74 0.43
C ALA A 169 8.69 22.04 -0.72
N THR A 170 8.18 22.61 -1.80
CA THR A 170 8.97 22.89 -3.00
C THR A 170 10.06 23.91 -2.67
N PHE A 171 11.31 23.62 -3.03
CA PHE A 171 12.50 24.44 -2.73
C PHE A 171 12.94 24.50 -1.25
N TYR A 172 12.31 23.73 -0.36
CA TYR A 172 12.68 23.66 1.05
C TYR A 172 13.27 22.30 1.43
N ASN A 173 14.18 22.32 2.42
CA ASN A 173 14.57 21.12 3.12
C ASN A 173 13.36 20.49 3.82
N ALA A 174 13.33 19.16 3.86
CA ALA A 174 12.30 18.45 4.57
C ALA A 174 12.28 18.83 6.04
N TYR A 175 11.08 18.98 6.56
CA TYR A 175 10.81 19.34 7.93
C TYR A 175 10.34 18.11 8.69
N TYR A 176 10.88 17.90 9.89
CA TYR A 176 10.71 16.67 10.65
C TYR A 176 10.12 16.94 12.02
N SER A 177 9.23 16.06 12.47
CA SER A 177 8.79 16.02 13.87
C SER A 177 9.86 15.41 14.77
N LYS A 178 9.65 15.48 16.09
CA LYS A 178 10.33 14.56 17.01
C LYS A 178 9.87 13.13 16.74
N VAL A 179 10.74 12.17 17.04
CA VAL A 179 10.39 10.74 16.99
C VAL A 179 9.40 10.43 18.12
N MET A 180 8.28 9.80 17.78
CA MET A 180 7.39 9.18 18.76
C MET A 180 7.60 7.67 18.79
N TYR A 181 7.31 7.07 19.93
CA TYR A 181 7.40 5.63 20.13
C TYR A 181 6.00 5.06 20.28
N VAL A 182 5.59 4.24 19.32
CA VAL A 182 4.25 3.62 19.29
C VAL A 182 4.34 2.24 19.94
N PRO A 183 3.51 1.91 20.94
CA PRO A 183 3.52 0.59 21.55
C PRO A 183 3.11 -0.48 20.54
N THR A 184 3.95 -1.51 20.36
CA THR A 184 3.67 -2.60 19.39
C THR A 184 2.43 -3.38 19.76
N SER A 185 2.13 -3.54 21.05
CA SER A 185 0.92 -4.20 21.55
C SER A 185 -0.38 -3.61 20.99
N ARG A 186 -0.42 -2.29 20.75
CA ARG A 186 -1.58 -1.60 20.17
C ARG A 186 -1.74 -1.94 18.69
N ILE A 187 -0.63 -2.11 17.98
CA ILE A 187 -0.62 -2.48 16.56
C ILE A 187 -0.98 -3.96 16.41
N VAL A 188 -0.36 -4.83 17.21
CA VAL A 188 -0.62 -6.28 17.23
C VAL A 188 -2.11 -6.56 17.41
N ALA A 189 -2.77 -5.88 18.35
CA ALA A 189 -4.21 -6.04 18.59
C ALA A 189 -5.07 -5.75 17.35
N GLU A 190 -4.68 -4.82 16.48
CA GLU A 190 -5.40 -4.55 15.23
C GLU A 190 -5.00 -5.49 14.10
N VAL A 191 -3.71 -5.85 14.01
CA VAL A 191 -3.20 -6.81 13.04
C VAL A 191 -3.85 -8.19 13.25
N GLU A 192 -4.10 -8.58 14.49
CA GLU A 192 -4.76 -9.84 14.83
C GLU A 192 -6.21 -9.91 14.32
N LYS A 193 -6.93 -8.77 14.28
CA LYS A 193 -8.28 -8.67 13.70
C LYS A 193 -8.29 -8.89 12.18
N VAL A 194 -7.15 -8.74 11.51
CA VAL A 194 -7.06 -9.00 10.07
C VAL A 194 -7.29 -10.48 9.82
N ILE A 195 -8.41 -10.82 9.20
CA ILE A 195 -8.69 -12.19 8.77
C ILE A 195 -7.85 -12.48 7.53
N THR A 196 -6.74 -13.20 7.71
CA THR A 196 -6.01 -13.84 6.62
C THR A 196 -6.56 -15.26 6.48
N ALA A 197 -6.94 -15.65 5.27
CA ALA A 197 -7.18 -17.07 4.99
C ALA A 197 -5.87 -17.83 5.24
N PRO A 198 -5.86 -18.91 6.05
CA PRO A 198 -4.64 -19.69 6.24
C PRO A 198 -4.20 -20.30 4.91
N GLU A 199 -2.88 -20.37 4.68
CA GLU A 199 -2.30 -21.01 3.50
C GLU A 199 -2.66 -22.51 3.44
N TYR A 200 -2.92 -23.13 4.59
CA TYR A 200 -3.50 -24.48 4.74
C TYR A 200 -4.01 -24.70 6.18
N VAL A 201 -5.03 -25.55 6.36
CA VAL A 201 -5.56 -25.96 7.68
C VAL A 201 -5.17 -27.42 7.96
N ILE A 202 -4.45 -27.69 9.05
CA ILE A 202 -4.17 -29.07 9.50
C ILE A 202 -5.17 -29.43 10.60
N LEU A 203 -6.04 -30.41 10.35
CA LEU A 203 -7.02 -30.87 11.34
C LEU A 203 -6.36 -31.64 12.51
N PRO A 204 -6.86 -31.49 13.75
CA PRO A 204 -6.53 -32.35 14.89
C PRO A 204 -6.77 -33.83 14.55
N PRO A 205 -5.96 -34.78 15.06
CA PRO A 205 -6.06 -36.20 14.72
C PRO A 205 -7.47 -36.79 14.87
N GLU A 206 -8.24 -36.33 15.86
CA GLU A 206 -9.61 -36.78 16.15
C GLU A 206 -10.63 -36.32 15.10
N LEU A 207 -10.34 -35.19 14.43
CA LEU A 207 -11.17 -34.60 13.38
C LEU A 207 -10.68 -34.97 11.97
N ARG A 208 -9.57 -35.73 11.87
CA ARG A 208 -9.11 -36.27 10.59
C ARG A 208 -10.03 -37.43 10.19
N PRO A 209 -10.60 -37.43 8.98
CA PRO A 209 -11.42 -38.55 8.53
C PRO A 209 -10.58 -39.84 8.51
N LEU A 210 -11.11 -40.90 9.14
CA LEU A 210 -10.53 -42.24 9.12
C LEU A 210 -10.76 -42.88 7.75
N SER A 211 -9.95 -42.53 6.75
CA SER A 211 -9.99 -43.22 5.45
C SER A 211 -8.58 -43.55 4.94
N TRP A 212 -8.45 -44.75 4.39
CA TRP A 212 -7.25 -45.25 3.70
C TRP A 212 -7.09 -44.67 2.28
N LEU A 213 -7.80 -43.58 1.96
CA LEU A 213 -7.79 -42.90 0.66
C LEU A 213 -7.74 -41.39 0.88
N GLN A 214 -6.66 -40.80 0.34
CA GLN A 214 -6.41 -39.41 -0.07
C GLN A 214 -7.02 -38.26 0.77
N PHE A 215 -6.13 -37.45 1.34
CA PHE A 215 -6.37 -36.14 1.96
C PHE A 215 -7.50 -35.34 1.29
N GLU A 216 -8.65 -35.18 1.96
CA GLU A 216 -9.64 -34.18 1.55
C GLU A 216 -9.13 -32.79 1.94
N GLN A 217 -8.92 -31.93 0.93
CA GLN A 217 -8.54 -30.54 1.13
C GLN A 217 -9.71 -29.77 1.79
N ILE A 218 -9.37 -28.79 2.65
CA ILE A 218 -10.32 -27.85 3.23
C ILE A 218 -10.27 -26.56 2.40
N CYS A 219 -11.43 -26.08 1.97
CA CYS A 219 -11.60 -24.88 1.16
C CYS A 219 -12.46 -23.85 1.92
N ILE A 220 -12.33 -22.58 1.54
CA ILE A 220 -13.31 -21.56 1.93
C ILE A 220 -14.60 -21.86 1.17
N THR A 221 -15.64 -22.27 1.89
CA THR A 221 -16.91 -22.65 1.29
C THR A 221 -17.87 -21.48 1.15
N GLU A 222 -17.75 -20.48 2.02
CA GLU A 222 -18.69 -19.36 2.05
C GLU A 222 -18.03 -18.13 2.69
N ARG A 223 -18.28 -16.96 2.09
CA ARG A 223 -17.87 -15.66 2.62
C ARG A 223 -19.09 -14.75 2.68
N ARG A 224 -19.60 -14.49 3.89
CA ARG A 224 -20.74 -13.59 4.12
C ARG A 224 -20.28 -12.27 4.72
N TYR A 225 -20.84 -11.17 4.23
CA TYR A 225 -20.73 -9.88 4.89
C TYR A 225 -21.94 -9.68 5.80
N HIS A 226 -21.71 -9.50 7.10
CA HIS A 226 -22.76 -9.22 8.06
C HIS A 226 -22.29 -8.17 9.06
N ALA A 227 -23.05 -7.07 9.17
CA ALA A 227 -22.81 -6.00 10.15
C ALA A 227 -21.39 -5.38 10.17
N GLY A 228 -20.68 -5.38 9.03
CA GLY A 228 -19.31 -4.87 8.93
C GLY A 228 -18.23 -5.93 9.15
N ASP A 229 -18.62 -7.15 9.52
CA ASP A 229 -17.74 -8.29 9.67
C ASP A 229 -17.81 -9.20 8.43
N THR A 230 -16.67 -9.82 8.11
CA THR A 230 -16.59 -10.89 7.12
C THR A 230 -16.60 -12.23 7.84
N ILE A 231 -17.68 -12.99 7.68
CA ILE A 231 -17.79 -14.36 8.18
C ILE A 231 -17.27 -15.29 7.08
N VAL A 232 -16.19 -16.02 7.37
CA VAL A 232 -15.61 -17.02 6.47
C VAL A 232 -15.92 -18.40 7.03
N HIS A 233 -16.70 -19.19 6.32
CA HIS A 233 -16.91 -20.60 6.64
C HIS A 233 -15.94 -21.46 5.83
N GLY A 234 -15.24 -22.37 6.51
CA GLY A 234 -14.43 -23.41 5.89
C GLY A 234 -15.20 -24.74 5.87
N GLY A 235 -14.99 -25.55 4.83
CA GLY A 235 -15.53 -26.90 4.73
C GLY A 235 -14.71 -27.76 3.78
N VAL A 236 -15.08 -29.03 3.63
CA VAL A 236 -14.38 -29.95 2.72
C VAL A 236 -14.54 -29.47 1.27
N CYS A 237 -13.44 -29.45 0.50
CA CYS A 237 -13.49 -29.04 -0.91
C CYS A 237 -14.38 -29.97 -1.75
N SER A 238 -14.57 -31.23 -1.34
CA SER A 238 -15.55 -32.15 -1.94
C SER A 238 -17.00 -31.66 -1.80
N GLY A 239 -17.28 -30.80 -0.82
CA GLY A 239 -18.56 -30.09 -0.66
C GLY A 239 -18.69 -28.82 -1.51
N LEU A 240 -17.64 -28.41 -2.22
CA LEU A 240 -17.66 -27.32 -3.21
C LEU A 240 -17.60 -27.91 -4.60
N PRO A 241 -18.75 -28.16 -5.25
CA PRO A 241 -18.72 -28.64 -6.62
C PRO A 241 -17.95 -27.64 -7.50
N TYR A 242 -16.90 -28.14 -8.15
CA TYR A 242 -16.24 -27.49 -9.28
C TYR A 242 -15.63 -26.10 -8.97
N SER A 243 -14.73 -26.08 -7.98
CA SER A 243 -13.82 -24.95 -7.73
C SER A 243 -12.37 -25.34 -8.07
N GLY A 244 -11.57 -24.36 -8.51
CA GLY A 244 -10.16 -24.57 -8.87
C GLY A 244 -9.96 -25.62 -9.97
N LEU A 245 -9.08 -26.60 -9.73
CA LEU A 245 -8.77 -27.66 -10.71
C LEU A 245 -9.98 -28.52 -11.07
N LEU A 246 -10.96 -28.63 -10.17
CA LEU A 246 -12.15 -29.46 -10.40
C LEU A 246 -13.12 -28.81 -11.38
N SER A 247 -13.06 -27.49 -11.57
CA SER A 247 -13.95 -26.73 -12.46
C SER A 247 -13.99 -27.26 -13.90
N SER A 248 -12.86 -27.77 -14.40
CA SER A 248 -12.76 -28.34 -15.75
C SER A 248 -13.49 -29.66 -15.93
N PHE A 249 -13.87 -30.32 -14.83
CA PHE A 249 -14.64 -31.57 -14.85
C PHE A 249 -16.15 -31.35 -14.64
N ALA A 250 -16.59 -30.09 -14.59
CA ALA A 250 -18.01 -29.76 -14.42
C ALA A 250 -18.81 -30.05 -15.69
N PRO A 251 -20.06 -30.57 -15.58
CA PRO A 251 -20.98 -30.75 -16.70
C PRO A 251 -21.22 -29.45 -17.46
N LEU A 252 -21.31 -28.34 -16.73
CA LEU A 252 -21.35 -27.00 -17.29
C LEU A 252 -20.09 -26.29 -16.83
N ASN A 253 -19.22 -25.95 -17.78
CA ASN A 253 -18.03 -25.17 -17.52
C ASN A 253 -17.87 -24.09 -18.58
N GLY A 254 -17.08 -23.08 -18.24
CA GLY A 254 -16.79 -21.97 -19.13
C GLY A 254 -15.57 -21.19 -18.67
N LYS A 255 -15.20 -20.22 -19.49
CA LYS A 255 -14.17 -19.23 -19.16
C LYS A 255 -14.53 -17.91 -19.81
N PHE A 256 -14.00 -16.82 -19.25
CA PHE A 256 -14.06 -15.53 -19.92
C PHE A 256 -12.76 -15.31 -20.68
N ARG A 257 -12.84 -14.65 -21.82
CA ARG A 257 -11.70 -14.07 -22.52
C ARG A 257 -11.70 -12.57 -22.33
N VAL A 258 -10.66 -12.08 -21.68
CA VAL A 258 -10.39 -10.65 -21.49
C VAL A 258 -9.74 -10.10 -22.74
N VAL A 259 -10.37 -9.08 -23.32
CA VAL A 259 -9.89 -8.39 -24.51
C VAL A 259 -9.84 -6.89 -24.28
N ASP A 260 -9.00 -6.21 -25.04
CA ASP A 260 -9.04 -4.76 -25.14
C ASP A 260 -10.32 -4.32 -25.87
N ALA A 261 -11.04 -3.35 -25.29
CA ALA A 261 -12.36 -2.94 -25.76
C ALA A 261 -12.33 -2.34 -27.17
N GLN A 262 -11.23 -1.70 -27.57
CA GLN A 262 -11.11 -1.04 -28.86
C GLN A 262 -10.60 -1.99 -29.94
N THR A 263 -9.55 -2.75 -29.60
CA THR A 263 -8.81 -3.57 -30.56
C THR A 263 -9.29 -5.02 -30.61
N ARG A 264 -10.14 -5.43 -29.66
CA ARG A 264 -10.60 -6.82 -29.46
C ARG A 264 -9.45 -7.84 -29.30
N LYS A 265 -8.23 -7.36 -29.03
CA LYS A 265 -7.07 -8.23 -28.84
C LYS A 265 -7.09 -8.82 -27.45
N PRO A 266 -6.78 -10.12 -27.29
CA PRO A 266 -6.69 -10.73 -25.96
C PRO A 266 -5.61 -10.07 -25.12
N GLN A 267 -5.90 -9.90 -23.84
CA GLN A 267 -5.02 -9.20 -22.90
C GLN A 267 -4.53 -10.17 -21.80
N PRO A 268 -3.23 -10.52 -21.80
CA PRO A 268 -2.65 -11.40 -20.80
C PRO A 268 -2.31 -10.67 -19.50
N ASN A 269 -2.18 -11.42 -18.41
CA ASN A 269 -1.80 -10.94 -17.07
C ASN A 269 -2.75 -9.85 -16.50
N VAL A 270 -4.00 -9.82 -16.94
CA VAL A 270 -5.01 -8.91 -16.40
C VAL A 270 -5.58 -9.53 -15.13
N ARG A 271 -5.58 -8.76 -14.04
CA ARG A 271 -6.24 -9.16 -12.79
C ARG A 271 -7.75 -9.11 -12.94
N TYR A 272 -8.42 -10.15 -12.44
CA TYR A 272 -9.88 -10.24 -12.46
C TYR A 272 -10.44 -10.91 -11.20
N ILE A 273 -11.74 -10.71 -10.96
CA ILE A 273 -12.56 -11.47 -10.00
C ILE A 273 -13.79 -12.01 -10.72
N ILE A 274 -14.04 -13.31 -10.60
CA ILE A 274 -15.30 -13.94 -10.97
C ILE A 274 -16.17 -14.05 -9.72
N LYS A 275 -17.34 -13.43 -9.74
CA LYS A 275 -18.33 -13.51 -8.67
C LYS A 275 -19.46 -14.45 -9.07
N ARG A 276 -19.72 -15.44 -8.23
CA ARG A 276 -20.81 -16.40 -8.38
C ARG A 276 -22.14 -15.87 -7.83
N PRO A 277 -23.29 -16.47 -8.21
CA PRO A 277 -24.60 -16.11 -7.68
C PRO A 277 -24.70 -16.23 -6.15
N ASP A 278 -24.00 -17.20 -5.57
CA ASP A 278 -23.95 -17.46 -4.12
C ASP A 278 -23.05 -16.47 -3.34
N GLY A 279 -22.45 -15.50 -4.04
CA GLY A 279 -21.60 -14.47 -3.45
C GLY A 279 -20.14 -14.85 -3.32
N ARG A 280 -19.73 -16.07 -3.69
CA ARG A 280 -18.31 -16.44 -3.74
C ARG A 280 -17.57 -15.65 -4.81
N GLU A 281 -16.30 -15.36 -4.54
CA GLU A 281 -15.40 -14.60 -5.40
C GLU A 281 -14.15 -15.43 -5.69
N GLU A 282 -13.84 -15.60 -6.98
CA GLU A 282 -12.68 -16.35 -7.49
C GLU A 282 -11.74 -15.37 -8.19
N GLU A 283 -10.57 -15.09 -7.59
CA GLU A 283 -9.58 -14.18 -8.16
C GLU A 283 -8.63 -14.90 -9.14
N GLY A 284 -8.09 -14.16 -10.12
CA GLY A 284 -7.08 -14.71 -11.02
C GLY A 284 -6.37 -13.67 -11.90
N LEU A 285 -5.43 -14.18 -12.71
CA LEU A 285 -4.76 -13.45 -13.78
C LEU A 285 -5.05 -14.14 -15.11
N SER A 286 -5.35 -13.37 -16.15
CA SER A 286 -5.58 -13.94 -17.48
C SER A 286 -4.30 -14.54 -18.07
N ASP A 287 -4.43 -15.64 -18.82
CA ASP A 287 -3.30 -16.31 -19.44
C ASP A 287 -2.78 -15.59 -20.70
N ALA A 288 -1.82 -16.19 -21.40
CA ALA A 288 -1.24 -15.63 -22.63
C ALA A 288 -2.28 -15.38 -23.75
N GLN A 289 -3.44 -16.03 -23.69
CA GLN A 289 -4.55 -15.92 -24.61
C GLN A 289 -5.67 -15.03 -24.05
N GLY A 290 -5.44 -14.34 -22.93
CA GLY A 290 -6.41 -13.50 -22.24
C GLY A 290 -7.51 -14.29 -21.54
N ASP A 291 -7.38 -15.61 -21.42
CA ASP A 291 -8.42 -16.45 -20.83
C ASP A 291 -8.32 -16.46 -19.30
N THR A 292 -9.48 -16.48 -18.64
CA THR A 292 -9.58 -16.77 -17.19
C THR A 292 -9.38 -18.26 -16.92
N HIS A 293 -9.15 -18.60 -15.66
CA HIS A 293 -9.35 -19.96 -15.17
C HIS A 293 -10.77 -20.45 -15.53
N VAL A 294 -10.89 -21.77 -15.68
CA VAL A 294 -12.16 -22.43 -15.98
C VAL A 294 -13.02 -22.41 -14.72
N PHE A 295 -14.26 -21.95 -14.84
CA PHE A 295 -15.29 -22.07 -13.81
C PHE A 295 -16.30 -23.15 -14.20
N GLY A 296 -16.88 -23.82 -13.21
CA GLY A 296 -17.80 -24.94 -13.45
C GLY A 296 -18.95 -25.02 -12.46
N SER A 297 -20.07 -25.61 -12.89
CA SER A 297 -21.22 -25.94 -12.06
C SER A 297 -21.96 -27.20 -12.54
N ASN A 298 -22.75 -27.78 -11.64
CA ASN A 298 -23.72 -28.84 -11.95
C ASN A 298 -24.99 -28.29 -12.62
N TYR A 299 -25.29 -27.01 -12.43
CA TYR A 299 -26.51 -26.37 -12.89
C TYR A 299 -26.17 -25.03 -13.56
N PRO A 300 -27.04 -24.49 -14.41
CA PRO A 300 -26.83 -23.17 -15.01
C PRO A 300 -26.67 -22.10 -13.91
N GLU A 301 -25.55 -21.38 -13.94
CA GLU A 301 -25.21 -20.30 -13.01
C GLU A 301 -24.80 -19.04 -13.79
N ASP A 302 -25.18 -17.88 -13.27
CA ASP A 302 -24.76 -16.59 -13.81
C ASP A 302 -23.48 -16.10 -13.11
N PHE A 303 -22.40 -16.01 -13.87
CA PHE A 303 -21.12 -15.52 -13.37
C PHE A 303 -20.93 -14.05 -13.74
N LYS A 304 -20.41 -13.24 -12.81
CA LYS A 304 -20.05 -11.84 -13.06
C LYS A 304 -18.54 -11.67 -13.03
N LEU A 305 -17.96 -11.12 -14.09
CA LEU A 305 -16.53 -10.79 -14.12
C LEU A 305 -16.30 -9.32 -13.78
N PHE A 306 -15.35 -9.06 -12.87
CA PHE A 306 -14.84 -7.75 -12.53
C PHE A 306 -13.39 -7.63 -13.01
N LEU A 307 -13.09 -6.56 -13.74
CA LEU A 307 -11.75 -6.24 -14.24
C LEU A 307 -11.24 -4.99 -13.53
N PHE A 308 -9.93 -4.94 -13.24
CA PHE A 308 -9.33 -3.83 -12.49
C PHE A 308 -8.70 -2.74 -13.38
N ASP A 309 -8.58 -3.00 -14.69
CA ASP A 309 -7.99 -2.07 -15.66
C ASP A 309 -9.07 -1.44 -16.55
N GLN A 310 -8.93 -0.13 -16.80
CA GLN A 310 -9.84 0.62 -17.67
C GLN A 310 -9.62 0.28 -19.15
N GLY A 311 -10.73 0.14 -19.90
CA GLY A 311 -10.68 -0.13 -21.34
C GLY A 311 -10.63 -1.61 -21.72
N LEU A 312 -10.92 -2.52 -20.78
CA LEU A 312 -11.02 -3.95 -21.02
C LEU A 312 -12.48 -4.42 -21.03
N GLU A 313 -12.74 -5.42 -21.87
CA GLU A 313 -14.02 -6.12 -21.95
C GLU A 313 -13.81 -7.62 -21.79
N ALA A 314 -14.89 -8.31 -21.41
CA ALA A 314 -14.91 -9.75 -21.29
C ALA A 314 -15.88 -10.36 -22.30
N MET A 315 -15.45 -11.43 -22.95
CA MET A 315 -16.31 -12.26 -23.78
C MET A 315 -16.45 -13.63 -23.13
N THR A 316 -17.67 -14.10 -22.97
CA THR A 316 -17.93 -15.48 -22.53
C THR A 316 -17.57 -16.43 -23.67
N MET A 317 -16.77 -17.45 -23.36
CA MET A 317 -16.35 -18.50 -24.29
C MET A 317 -16.92 -19.85 -23.89
#